data_AF-A0AAW0FXX7-F1
#
_entry.id   AF-A0AAW0FXX7-F1
#
_cell.length_a   1.000
_cell.length_b   1.000
_cell.length_c   1.000
_cell.angle_alpha   90.00
_cell.angle_beta   90.00
_cell.angle_gamma   90.00
#
_symmetry.space_group_name_H-M   'P 1'
#
loop_
_entity.id
_entity.type
_entity.pdbx_description
1 polymer ?
#
loop_
_entity_poly.entity_id
_entity_poly.type
_entity_poly.pdbx_seq_one_letter_code
_entity_poly.pdbx_strand_id
1 'polypeptide(L)'
;MKRILDILGVNANKSHYIVVAQYKRADYGVGAEENFHWAIIILEDINEDAALCGPCYQVFDRHFNDERGVEWHLYNKPVTLGRTDKSLGGVVIGTVKQKDLVELGQILSAHLPIVKFEGWNCRDWVIEAIQLLRVKGWIPTDIKEQASLLPSLRAASTASDAARKRGRPQKIITF
;
A
#
# COMPACT_ATOMS: atom_id res chain seq x y z
N MET A 1 -3.93 -35.20 11.90
CA MET A 1 -2.75 -34.52 11.32
C MET A 1 -2.76 -33.07 11.74
N LYS A 2 -1.80 -32.60 12.55
CA LYS A 2 -1.59 -31.16 12.79
C LYS A 2 -1.04 -30.54 11.51
N ARG A 3 -1.55 -29.37 11.08
CA ARG A 3 -1.01 -28.69 9.90
C ARG A 3 0.39 -28.17 10.22
N ILE A 4 1.29 -28.13 9.23
CA ILE A 4 2.67 -27.64 9.40
C ILE A 4 2.72 -26.25 10.08
N LEU A 5 1.76 -25.38 9.79
CA LEU A 5 1.63 -24.06 10.44
C LEU A 5 1.41 -24.16 11.95
N ASP A 6 0.61 -25.13 12.41
CA ASP A 6 0.35 -25.36 13.84
C ASP A 6 1.61 -25.88 14.56
N ILE A 7 2.49 -26.61 13.85
CA ILE A 7 3.76 -27.11 14.37
C ILE A 7 4.78 -25.97 14.50
N LEU A 8 4.72 -24.98 13.61
CA LEU A 8 5.57 -23.79 13.62
C LEU A 8 5.03 -22.66 14.53
N GLY A 9 3.92 -22.87 15.25
CA GLY A 9 3.28 -21.84 16.06
C GLY A 9 2.66 -20.70 15.23
N VAL A 10 2.54 -20.87 13.91
CA VAL A 10 1.96 -19.88 13.00
C VAL A 10 0.45 -20.05 12.98
N ASN A 11 -0.27 -19.06 13.53
CA ASN A 11 -1.72 -19.05 13.45
C ASN A 11 -2.18 -18.78 12.01
N ALA A 12 -2.56 -19.84 11.30
CA ALA A 12 -3.03 -19.77 9.91
C ALA A 12 -4.24 -18.85 9.69
N ASN A 13 -5.03 -18.59 10.75
CA ASN A 13 -6.19 -17.72 10.72
C ASN A 13 -5.91 -16.28 11.17
N LYS A 14 -4.66 -15.96 11.54
CA LYS A 14 -4.27 -14.58 11.84
C LYS A 14 -4.49 -13.70 10.61
N SER A 15 -5.19 -12.59 10.78
CA SER A 15 -5.40 -11.60 9.72
C SER A 15 -4.24 -10.61 9.66
N HIS A 16 -3.95 -10.16 8.45
CA HIS A 16 -3.06 -9.05 8.12
C HIS A 16 -3.86 -7.99 7.39
N TYR A 17 -3.42 -6.74 7.49
CA TYR A 17 -4.07 -5.58 6.88
C TYR A 17 -3.47 -5.30 5.51
N ILE A 18 -4.34 -5.13 4.52
CA ILE A 18 -3.96 -4.63 3.19
C ILE A 18 -4.12 -3.12 3.24
N VAL A 19 -3.01 -2.40 3.09
CA VAL A 19 -2.95 -0.94 3.24
C VAL A 19 -2.52 -0.28 1.94
N VAL A 20 -3.24 0.74 1.50
CA VAL A 20 -2.74 1.69 0.51
C VAL A 20 -1.98 2.78 1.25
N ALA A 21 -0.66 2.78 1.12
CA ALA A 21 0.22 3.80 1.69
C ALA A 21 0.54 4.87 0.65
N GLN A 22 0.74 6.11 1.11
CA GLN A 22 1.09 7.24 0.25
C GLN A 22 2.39 7.91 0.66
N TYR A 23 3.16 8.32 -0.34
CA TYR A 23 4.45 8.96 -0.17
C TYR A 23 4.46 10.30 -0.91
N LYS A 24 4.79 11.39 -0.20
CA LYS A 24 4.96 12.70 -0.84
C LYS A 24 6.11 12.69 -1.83
N ARG A 25 5.93 13.42 -2.91
CA ARG A 25 7.01 13.81 -3.83
C ARG A 25 7.68 15.09 -3.28
N ALA A 26 8.87 15.43 -3.77
CA ALA A 26 9.67 16.52 -3.22
C ALA A 26 8.92 17.86 -3.20
N ASP A 27 8.11 18.12 -4.22
CA ASP A 27 7.44 19.41 -4.44
C ASP A 27 6.06 19.53 -3.79
N TYR A 28 5.60 18.49 -3.09
CA TYR A 28 4.23 18.42 -2.59
C TYR A 28 4.15 18.12 -1.08
N GLY A 29 3.11 18.63 -0.45
CA GLY A 29 2.77 18.42 0.96
C GLY A 29 1.30 18.09 1.15
N VAL A 30 0.87 17.96 2.40
CA VAL A 30 -0.54 17.69 2.77
C VAL A 30 -1.47 18.67 2.04
N GLY A 31 -2.55 18.15 1.45
CA GLY A 31 -3.48 18.88 0.60
C GLY A 31 -3.29 18.68 -0.90
N ALA A 32 -2.24 17.96 -1.32
CA ALA A 32 -1.94 17.63 -2.71
C ALA A 32 -1.85 16.11 -2.96
N GLU A 33 -2.65 15.32 -2.23
CA GLU A 33 -2.61 13.86 -2.20
C GLU A 33 -2.78 13.20 -3.59
N GLU A 34 -3.47 13.89 -4.50
CA GLU A 34 -3.60 13.49 -5.90
C GLU A 34 -2.28 13.58 -6.71
N ASN A 35 -1.18 14.00 -6.10
CA ASN A 35 0.16 14.01 -6.73
C ASN A 35 1.11 13.00 -6.08
N PHE A 36 0.68 12.34 -5.00
CA PHE A 36 1.53 11.42 -4.24
C PHE A 36 1.71 10.08 -4.94
N HIS A 37 2.80 9.41 -4.58
CA HIS A 37 3.07 8.05 -4.99
C HIS A 37 2.33 7.08 -4.05
N TRP A 38 1.69 6.04 -4.60
CA TRP A 38 0.95 5.05 -3.82
C TRP A 38 1.62 3.67 -3.89
N ALA A 39 1.45 2.92 -2.80
CA ALA A 39 1.95 1.56 -2.66
C ALA A 39 0.93 0.68 -1.93
N ILE A 40 0.95 -0.63 -2.19
CA ILE A 40 0.25 -1.62 -1.35
C ILE A 40 1.24 -2.19 -0.35
N ILE A 41 0.87 -2.15 0.93
CA ILE A 41 1.67 -2.71 2.02
C ILE A 41 0.82 -3.69 2.83
N ILE A 42 1.40 -4.83 3.16
CA ILE A 42 0.76 -5.83 4.00
C ILE A 42 1.32 -5.71 5.42
N LEU A 43 0.48 -5.25 6.35
CA LEU A 43 0.88 -5.02 7.74
C LEU A 43 0.31 -6.10 8.66
N GLU A 44 1.11 -6.56 9.60
CA GLU A 44 0.68 -7.51 10.64
C GLU A 44 -0.19 -6.83 11.72
N ASP A 45 0.10 -5.56 12.00
CA ASP A 45 -0.64 -4.70 12.93
C ASP A 45 -0.57 -3.23 12.47
N ILE A 46 -1.58 -2.44 12.84
CA ILE A 46 -1.75 -1.02 12.53
C ILE A 46 -1.83 -0.14 13.79
N ASN A 47 -1.72 -0.74 14.98
CA ASN A 47 -1.70 -0.02 16.25
C ASN A 47 -0.52 0.97 16.32
N GLU A 48 -0.66 2.02 17.14
CA GLU A 48 0.33 3.11 17.23
C GLU A 48 1.72 2.64 17.65
N ASP A 49 1.80 1.58 18.44
CA ASP A 49 3.06 1.00 18.93
C ASP A 49 3.64 -0.06 17.99
N ALA A 50 2.93 -0.43 16.93
CA ALA A 50 3.39 -1.42 15.97
C ALA A 50 4.54 -0.86 15.13
N ALA A 51 5.54 -1.71 14.88
CA ALA A 51 6.46 -1.47 13.78
C ALA A 51 5.65 -1.62 12.48
N LEU A 52 5.20 -0.51 11.90
CA LEU A 52 4.43 -0.46 10.65
C LEU A 52 5.31 -0.94 9.47
N CYS A 53 5.56 -2.25 9.43
CA CYS A 53 6.46 -2.92 8.50
C CYS A 53 5.80 -4.14 7.86
N GLY A 54 6.28 -4.46 6.66
CA GLY A 54 5.83 -5.63 5.92
C GLY A 54 6.12 -5.51 4.43
N PRO A 55 5.74 -6.53 3.64
CA PRO A 55 5.90 -6.54 2.19
C PRO A 55 5.25 -5.31 1.56
N CYS A 56 6.00 -4.63 0.68
CA CYS A 56 5.54 -3.45 -0.06
C CYS A 56 5.64 -3.69 -1.55
N TYR A 57 4.56 -3.36 -2.25
CA TYR A 57 4.41 -3.45 -3.69
C TYR A 57 4.12 -2.05 -4.22
N GLN A 58 5.04 -1.53 -5.01
CA GLN A 58 4.90 -0.20 -5.60
C GLN A 58 5.48 -0.18 -6.99
N VAL A 59 4.91 0.66 -7.86
CA VAL A 59 5.36 0.80 -9.24
C VAL A 59 5.86 2.21 -9.46
N PHE A 60 7.08 2.35 -9.97
CA PHE A 60 7.71 3.65 -10.17
C PHE A 60 8.35 3.73 -11.56
N ASP A 61 8.38 4.93 -12.12
CA ASP A 61 9.17 5.24 -13.31
C ASP A 61 10.63 5.42 -12.88
N ARG A 62 11.54 4.62 -13.45
CA ARG A 62 12.96 4.67 -13.13
C ARG A 62 13.66 5.91 -13.67
N HIS A 63 13.19 6.45 -14.79
CA HIS A 63 13.85 7.55 -15.47
C HIS A 63 13.28 8.93 -15.10
N PHE A 64 12.17 8.97 -14.35
CA PHE A 64 11.54 10.21 -13.91
C PHE A 64 11.34 11.19 -15.08
N ASN A 65 10.73 10.72 -16.17
CA ASN A 65 10.38 11.59 -17.30
C ASN A 65 11.60 12.33 -17.91
N ASP A 66 12.80 11.75 -17.84
CA ASP A 66 13.95 12.26 -18.60
C ASP A 66 13.83 11.93 -20.11
N GLU A 67 14.77 12.42 -20.92
CA GLU A 67 14.76 12.25 -22.38
C GLU A 67 14.77 10.78 -22.85
N ARG A 68 15.03 9.82 -21.94
CA ARG A 68 15.08 8.38 -22.23
C ARG A 68 13.70 7.72 -22.18
N GLY A 69 12.66 8.48 -21.85
CA GLY A 69 11.28 8.01 -21.76
C GLY A 69 10.99 7.23 -20.48
N VAL A 70 9.76 6.71 -20.38
CA VAL A 70 9.26 6.08 -19.15
C VAL A 70 9.64 4.60 -19.09
N GLU A 71 10.31 4.18 -18.02
CA GLU A 71 10.59 2.76 -17.74
C GLU A 71 9.94 2.38 -16.39
N TRP A 72 8.83 1.64 -16.44
CA TRP A 72 8.10 1.24 -15.24
C TRP A 72 8.69 -0.01 -14.60
N HIS A 73 8.96 0.07 -13.30
CA HIS A 73 9.43 -1.06 -12.50
C HIS A 73 8.48 -1.37 -11.35
N LEU A 74 8.31 -2.67 -11.10
CA LEU A 74 7.70 -3.15 -9.86
C LEU A 74 8.78 -3.33 -8.79
N TYR A 75 8.61 -2.64 -7.67
CA TYR A 75 9.34 -2.89 -6.44
C TYR A 75 8.53 -3.82 -5.53
N ASN A 76 9.13 -4.93 -5.13
CA ASN A 76 8.58 -5.86 -4.16
C ASN A 76 9.64 -6.21 -3.11
N LYS A 77 9.70 -5.45 -2.02
CA LYS A 77 10.52 -5.75 -0.84
C LYS A 77 9.84 -5.25 0.43
N PRO A 78 10.17 -5.80 1.61
CA PRO A 78 9.66 -5.27 2.87
C PRO A 78 10.11 -3.82 3.12
N VAL A 79 9.22 -3.01 3.70
CA VAL A 79 9.51 -1.61 4.10
C VAL A 79 9.07 -1.34 5.54
N THR A 80 9.43 -0.18 6.07
CA THR A 80 8.89 0.34 7.34
C THR A 80 8.43 1.77 7.12
N LEU A 81 7.12 2.04 7.26
CA LEU A 81 6.51 3.35 6.97
C LEU A 81 7.06 4.47 7.86
N GLY A 82 7.48 4.14 9.09
CA GLY A 82 8.00 5.06 10.11
C GLY A 82 9.38 5.66 9.89
N ARG A 83 10.17 5.16 8.93
CA ARG A 83 11.59 5.54 8.79
C ARG A 83 11.84 6.77 7.92
N THR A 84 10.82 7.32 7.28
CA THR A 84 10.95 8.45 6.37
C THR A 84 9.84 9.47 6.59
N ASP A 85 10.19 10.75 6.46
CA ASP A 85 9.24 11.86 6.45
C ASP A 85 8.43 11.95 5.16
N LYS A 86 8.76 11.09 4.17
CA LYS A 86 8.02 10.98 2.91
C LYS A 86 6.71 10.22 3.05
N SER A 87 6.62 9.27 3.96
CA SER A 87 5.38 8.55 4.22
C SER A 87 4.37 9.47 4.91
N LEU A 88 3.18 9.61 4.33
CA LEU A 88 2.06 10.37 4.87
C LEU A 88 0.92 9.44 5.29
N GLY A 89 1.28 8.28 5.85
CA GLY A 89 0.34 7.30 6.35
C GLY A 89 -0.31 6.48 5.25
N GLY A 90 -1.46 5.89 5.58
CA GLY A 90 -2.17 5.01 4.65
C GLY A 90 -3.56 4.64 5.13
N VAL A 91 -4.24 3.87 4.29
CA VAL A 91 -5.63 3.45 4.48
C VAL A 91 -5.72 1.94 4.38
N VAL A 92 -6.30 1.29 5.39
CA VAL A 92 -6.68 -0.13 5.35
C VAL A 92 -7.86 -0.27 4.42
N ILE A 93 -7.68 -1.06 3.36
CA ILE A 93 -8.71 -1.33 2.34
C ILE A 93 -9.23 -2.77 2.40
N GLY A 94 -8.57 -3.64 3.18
CA GLY A 94 -8.93 -5.04 3.25
C GLY A 94 -8.10 -5.82 4.24
N THR A 95 -8.38 -7.12 4.34
CA THR A 95 -7.61 -8.04 5.18
C THR A 95 -7.37 -9.36 4.46
N VAL A 96 -6.25 -9.99 4.79
CA VAL A 96 -5.84 -11.29 4.24
C VAL A 96 -5.40 -12.20 5.37
N LYS A 97 -5.73 -13.49 5.31
CA LYS A 97 -5.30 -14.45 6.33
C LYS A 97 -3.86 -14.87 6.08
N GLN A 98 -3.14 -15.22 7.15
CA GLN A 98 -1.76 -15.71 7.12
C GLN A 98 -1.56 -16.82 6.08
N LYS A 99 -2.51 -17.76 5.99
CA LYS A 99 -2.48 -18.87 5.03
C LYS A 99 -2.53 -18.44 3.55
N ASP A 100 -3.04 -17.24 3.28
CA ASP A 100 -3.30 -16.73 1.93
C ASP A 100 -2.25 -15.68 1.50
N LEU A 101 -1.30 -15.31 2.38
CA LEU A 101 -0.27 -14.30 2.10
C LEU A 101 0.65 -14.66 0.94
N VAL A 102 0.98 -15.94 0.78
CA VAL A 102 1.82 -16.41 -0.34
C VAL A 102 1.10 -16.18 -1.66
N GLU A 103 -0.19 -16.52 -1.74
CA GLU A 103 -1.00 -16.30 -2.93
C GLU A 103 -1.15 -14.80 -3.24
N LEU A 104 -1.43 -13.98 -2.23
CA LEU A 104 -1.48 -12.52 -2.39
C LEU A 104 -0.16 -11.99 -2.98
N GLY A 105 0.98 -12.41 -2.41
CA GLY A 105 2.29 -11.97 -2.87
C GLY A 105 2.58 -12.38 -4.31
N GLN A 106 2.14 -13.58 -4.72
CA GLN A 106 2.25 -14.05 -6.11
C GLN A 106 1.39 -13.22 -7.06
N ILE A 107 0.14 -12.94 -6.71
CA ILE A 107 -0.77 -12.11 -7.53
C ILE A 107 -0.15 -10.72 -7.77
N LEU A 108 0.30 -10.06 -6.70
CA LEU A 108 0.88 -8.70 -6.82
C LEU A 108 2.22 -8.71 -7.55
N SER A 109 3.05 -9.74 -7.37
CA SER A 109 4.35 -9.84 -8.06
C SER A 109 4.21 -10.15 -9.55
N ALA A 110 3.15 -10.87 -9.94
CA ALA A 110 2.86 -11.20 -11.33
C ALA A 110 2.14 -10.06 -12.09
N HIS A 111 1.57 -9.09 -11.38
CA HIS A 111 0.89 -7.94 -11.98
C HIS A 111 1.89 -6.88 -12.47
N LEU A 112 2.46 -7.11 -13.66
CA LEU A 112 3.47 -6.24 -14.26
C LEU A 112 2.89 -4.85 -14.62
N PRO A 113 3.69 -3.78 -14.49
CA PRO A 113 3.25 -2.41 -14.79
C PRO A 113 3.21 -2.16 -16.31
N ILE A 114 2.10 -2.53 -16.93
CA ILE A 114 1.86 -2.33 -18.36
C ILE A 114 1.01 -1.08 -18.56
N VAL A 115 1.53 -0.10 -19.29
CA VAL A 115 0.82 1.13 -19.65
C VAL A 115 -0.37 0.79 -20.55
N LYS A 116 -1.57 1.22 -20.16
CA LYS A 116 -2.82 0.91 -20.87
C LYS A 116 -3.46 2.10 -21.55
N PHE A 117 -3.13 3.31 -21.11
CA PHE A 117 -3.67 4.56 -21.62
C PHE A 117 -2.70 5.71 -21.35
N GLU A 118 -2.88 6.82 -22.06
CA GLU A 118 -2.10 8.04 -21.86
C GLU A 118 -2.32 8.61 -20.45
N GLY A 119 -1.24 8.87 -19.72
CA GLY A 119 -1.31 9.36 -18.34
C GLY A 119 -1.43 8.28 -17.26
N TRP A 120 -1.41 7.00 -17.65
CA TRP A 120 -1.31 5.88 -16.70
C TRP A 120 -0.11 6.06 -15.76
N ASN A 121 -0.31 5.81 -14.48
CA ASN A 121 0.72 6.00 -13.46
C ASN A 121 0.64 4.97 -12.32
N CYS A 122 1.52 5.12 -11.33
CA CYS A 122 1.61 4.24 -10.17
C CYS A 122 0.28 4.03 -9.40
N ARG A 123 -0.61 5.02 -9.40
CA ARG A 123 -1.90 4.93 -8.71
C ARG A 123 -2.89 4.09 -9.50
N ASP A 124 -2.83 4.14 -10.83
CA ASP A 124 -3.61 3.27 -11.70
C ASP A 124 -3.22 1.81 -11.46
N TRP A 125 -1.92 1.52 -11.34
CA TRP A 125 -1.46 0.18 -10.95
C TRP A 125 -2.04 -0.27 -9.60
N VAL A 126 -2.09 0.61 -8.59
CA VAL A 126 -2.71 0.30 -7.29
C VAL A 126 -4.19 0.00 -7.43
N ILE A 127 -4.95 0.79 -8.20
CA ILE A 127 -6.37 0.53 -8.46
C ILE A 127 -6.57 -0.83 -9.13
N GLU A 128 -5.76 -1.16 -10.13
CA GLU A 128 -5.81 -2.47 -10.78
C GLU A 128 -5.52 -3.62 -9.81
N ALA A 129 -4.49 -3.48 -8.98
CA ALA A 129 -4.14 -4.45 -7.97
C ALA A 129 -5.28 -4.65 -6.94
N ILE A 130 -5.95 -3.56 -6.52
CA ILE A 130 -7.15 -3.65 -5.67
C ILE A 130 -8.23 -4.50 -6.34
N GLN A 131 -8.48 -4.31 -7.64
CA GLN A 131 -9.47 -5.12 -8.36
C GLN A 131 -9.11 -6.62 -8.36
N LEU A 132 -7.83 -6.96 -8.52
CA LEU A 132 -7.38 -8.36 -8.43
C LEU A 132 -7.61 -8.97 -7.03
N LEU A 133 -7.26 -8.23 -5.98
CA LEU A 133 -7.43 -8.69 -4.60
C LEU A 133 -8.91 -8.73 -4.17
N ARG A 134 -9.77 -7.91 -4.79
CA ARG A 134 -11.23 -7.95 -4.60
C ARG A 134 -11.83 -9.24 -5.15
N VAL A 135 -11.39 -9.73 -6.32
CA VAL A 135 -11.84 -11.02 -6.87
C VAL A 135 -11.56 -12.18 -5.91
N LYS A 136 -10.49 -12.07 -5.11
CA LYS A 136 -10.15 -13.03 -4.05
C LYS A 136 -10.97 -12.89 -2.77
N GLY A 137 -11.78 -11.83 -2.65
CA GLY A 137 -12.60 -11.54 -1.48
C GLY A 137 -11.85 -10.91 -0.30
N TRP A 138 -10.61 -10.43 -0.51
CA TRP A 138 -9.80 -9.82 0.56
C TRP A 138 -10.08 -8.32 0.76
N ILE A 139 -10.66 -7.68 -0.25
CA ILE A 139 -11.11 -6.29 -0.21
C ILE A 139 -12.64 -6.29 -0.32
N PRO A 140 -13.37 -5.94 0.75
CA PRO A 140 -14.83 -5.99 0.76
C PRO A 140 -15.48 -4.84 -0.02
N THR A 141 -14.79 -3.70 -0.10
CA THR A 141 -15.32 -2.47 -0.70
C THR A 141 -14.98 -2.37 -2.18
N ASP A 142 -15.92 -1.83 -2.97
CA ASP A 142 -15.76 -1.69 -4.42
C ASP A 142 -15.03 -0.37 -4.77
N ILE A 143 -13.70 -0.38 -4.70
CA ILE A 143 -12.82 0.78 -4.96
C ILE A 143 -12.36 0.76 -6.42
N LYS A 144 -13.10 1.43 -7.32
CA LYS A 144 -12.84 1.38 -8.77
C LYS A 144 -11.95 2.47 -9.32
N GLU A 145 -11.83 3.58 -8.60
CA GLU A 145 -11.18 4.78 -9.11
C GLU A 145 -10.28 5.40 -8.05
N GLN A 146 -9.23 6.10 -8.49
CA GLN A 146 -8.33 6.82 -7.59
C GLN A 146 -9.11 7.82 -6.71
N ALA A 147 -10.11 8.49 -7.28
CA ALA A 147 -10.93 9.48 -6.59
C ALA A 147 -11.62 8.90 -5.34
N SER A 148 -11.96 7.61 -5.34
CA SER A 148 -12.60 6.94 -4.20
C SER A 148 -11.69 6.88 -2.97
N LEU A 149 -10.37 6.79 -3.14
CA LEU A 149 -9.40 6.72 -2.04
C LEU A 149 -8.97 8.08 -1.50
N LEU A 150 -9.07 9.15 -2.32
CA LEU A 150 -8.54 10.47 -1.97
C LEU A 150 -9.08 11.06 -0.67
N PRO A 151 -10.39 10.97 -0.33
CA PRO A 151 -10.90 11.48 0.95
C PRO A 151 -10.22 10.82 2.16
N SER A 152 -10.11 9.49 2.17
CA SER A 152 -9.48 8.75 3.26
C SER A 152 -7.97 8.97 3.29
N LEU A 153 -7.31 9.07 2.13
CA LEU A 153 -5.89 9.40 2.07
C LEU A 153 -5.60 10.82 2.58
N ARG A 154 -6.46 11.81 2.31
CA ARG A 154 -6.36 13.17 2.88
C ARG A 154 -6.52 13.18 4.40
N ALA A 155 -7.44 12.37 4.92
CA ALA A 155 -7.57 12.20 6.36
C ALA A 155 -6.31 11.56 6.98
N ALA A 156 -5.76 10.51 6.33
CA ALA A 156 -4.56 9.83 6.78
C ALA A 156 -3.32 10.74 6.74
N SER A 157 -3.14 11.53 5.69
CA SER A 157 -2.01 12.48 5.55
C SER A 157 -2.08 13.58 6.61
N THR A 158 -3.26 14.15 6.83
CA THR A 158 -3.51 15.18 7.85
C THR A 158 -3.22 14.65 9.25
N ALA A 159 -3.73 13.46 9.57
CA ALA A 159 -3.49 12.82 10.86
C ALA A 159 -2.01 12.45 11.06
N SER A 160 -1.34 11.97 10.01
CA SER A 160 0.09 11.65 10.04
C SER A 160 0.97 12.88 10.21
N ASP A 161 0.66 13.98 9.53
CA ASP A 161 1.41 15.23 9.67
C ASP A 161 1.25 15.83 11.08
N ALA A 162 0.03 15.82 11.62
CA ALA A 162 -0.25 16.24 13.00
C ALA A 162 0.47 15.34 14.03
N ALA A 163 0.49 14.03 13.82
CA ALA A 163 1.21 13.08 14.67
C ALA A 163 2.73 13.32 14.63
N ARG A 164 3.28 13.51 13.44
CA ARG A 164 4.71 13.78 13.24
C ARG A 164 5.17 15.05 13.94
N LYS A 165 4.38 16.13 13.89
CA LYS A 165 4.65 17.38 14.63
C LYS A 165 4.73 17.17 16.16
N ARG A 166 4.20 16.06 16.67
CA ARG A 166 4.24 15.64 18.08
C ARG A 166 5.24 14.50 18.34
N GLY A 167 6.11 14.17 17.38
CA GLY A 167 7.08 13.08 17.51
C GLY A 167 6.45 11.68 17.49
N ARG A 168 5.24 11.53 16.94
CA ARG A 168 4.51 10.25 16.85
C ARG A 168 4.60 9.64 15.43
N PRO A 169 4.42 8.31 15.30
CA PRO A 169 4.42 7.64 14.00
C PRO A 169 3.26 8.08 13.10
N GLN A 170 3.39 7.79 11.80
CA GLN A 170 2.33 8.01 10.82
C GLN A 170 1.08 7.22 11.18
N LYS A 171 -0.06 7.70 10.69
CA LYS A 171 -1.37 7.13 10.97
C LYS A 171 -1.83 6.26 9.82
N ILE A 172 -2.27 5.06 10.18
CA ILE A 172 -3.05 4.18 9.32
C ILE A 172 -4.49 4.29 9.77
N ILE A 173 -5.40 4.60 8.86
CA ILE A 173 -6.84 4.68 9.12
C ILE A 173 -7.57 3.58 8.33
N THR A 174 -8.83 3.33 8.65
CA THR A 174 -9.66 2.38 7.88
C THR A 174 -10.43 3.12 6.78
N PHE A 175 -10.57 2.49 5.60
CA PHE A 175 -11.34 2.99 4.46
C PHE A 175 -12.83 3.09 4.78
#